data_AF-A0A365PSL2-F1
#
_entry.id   AF-A0A365PSL2-F1
#
_cell.length_a   1.000
_cell.length_b   1.000
_cell.length_c   1.000
_cell.angle_alpha   90.00
_cell.angle_beta   90.00
_cell.angle_gamma   90.00
#
_symmetry.space_group_name_H-M   'P 1'
#
loop_
_entity.id
_entity.type
_entity.pdbx_description
1 polymer ?
#
loop_
_entity_poly.entity_id
_entity_poly.type
_entity_poly.pdbx_seq_one_letter_code
_entity_poly.pdbx_strand_id
1 'polypeptide(L)' 'MKTLSRHLADNFPADYKTRVEPQEDGYLVVRVGYPLNGTEAIRMVSGRHVQNGLLVETILEDMRNELARVQ' A
#
# COMPACT_ATOMS: atom_id res chain seq x y z
N MET A 1 11.33 0.17 13.80
CA MET A 1 10.25 -0.28 12.88
C MET A 1 10.13 0.74 11.76
N LYS A 2 10.05 0.31 10.49
CA LYS A 2 9.76 1.24 9.38
C LYS A 2 8.26 1.54 9.36
N THR A 3 7.87 2.71 8.88
CA THR A 3 6.45 3.05 8.66
C THR A 3 5.94 2.34 7.41
N LEU A 4 4.62 2.10 7.32
CA LEU A 4 4.03 1.52 6.10
C LEU A 4 4.37 2.35 4.85
N SER A 5 4.34 3.67 4.95
CA SER A 5 4.74 4.57 3.86
C SER A 5 6.16 4.30 3.37
N ARG A 6 7.09 3.98 4.27
CA ARG A 6 8.46 3.62 3.89
C ARG A 6 8.53 2.24 3.24
N HIS A 7 7.76 1.27 3.73
CA HIS A 7 7.64 -0.03 3.10
C HIS A 7 7.13 0.06 1.66
N LEU A 8 6.14 0.91 1.40
CA LEU A 8 5.64 1.17 0.04
C LEU A 8 6.74 1.76 -0.86
N ALA A 9 7.43 2.81 -0.40
CA ALA A 9 8.51 3.44 -1.16
C ALA A 9 9.68 2.49 -1.46
N ASP A 10 9.97 1.54 -0.57
CA ASP A 10 11.04 0.56 -0.77
C ASP A 10 10.60 -0.60 -1.72
N ASN A 11 9.30 -0.80 -1.96
CA ASN A 11 8.77 -1.97 -2.71
C ASN A 11 8.09 -1.64 -4.05
N PHE A 12 7.69 -0.39 -4.25
CA PHE A 12 7.12 0.08 -5.50
C PHE A 12 8.11 1.03 -6.19
N PRO A 13 8.35 0.89 -7.51
CA PRO A 13 9.20 1.80 -8.26
C PRO A 13 8.75 3.27 -8.11
N ALA A 14 9.68 4.21 -8.31
CA ALA A 14 9.41 5.66 -8.17
C ALA A 14 8.29 6.17 -9.09
N ASP A 15 8.00 5.43 -10.15
CA ASP A 15 6.97 5.71 -11.14
C ASP A 15 5.55 5.49 -10.56
N TYR A 16 5.44 4.74 -9.46
CA TYR A 16 4.18 4.54 -8.74
C TYR A 16 3.96 5.65 -7.72
N LYS A 17 2.72 6.15 -7.65
CA LYS A 17 2.27 7.03 -6.59
C LYS A 17 1.77 6.21 -5.41
N THR A 18 2.44 6.30 -4.28
CA THR A 18 2.04 5.62 -3.03
C THR A 18 1.51 6.62 -2.02
N ARG A 19 0.39 6.33 -1.36
CA ARG A 19 -0.19 7.17 -0.30
C ARG A 19 -0.74 6.32 0.84
N VAL A 20 -0.57 6.81 2.07
CA VAL A 20 -1.18 6.23 3.27
C VAL A 20 -1.94 7.35 3.97
N GLU A 21 -3.25 7.16 4.17
CA GLU A 21 -4.15 8.15 4.77
C GLU A 21 -4.77 7.56 6.04
N PRO A 22 -4.43 8.07 7.23
CA PRO A 22 -5.09 7.63 8.46
C PRO A 22 -6.56 8.07 8.48
N GLN A 23 -7.40 7.20 9.02
CA GLN A 23 -8.83 7.42 9.19
C GLN A 23 -9.15 7.61 10.68
N GLU A 24 -10.29 8.24 10.98
CA GLU A 24 -10.70 8.54 12.36
C GLU A 24 -10.99 7.29 13.20
N ASP A 25 -11.30 6.17 12.55
CA ASP A 25 -11.63 4.87 13.17
C ASP A 25 -10.39 4.00 13.48
N GLY A 26 -9.18 4.52 13.25
CA GLY A 26 -7.93 3.80 13.48
C GLY A 26 -7.53 2.87 12.33
N TYR A 27 -8.23 2.91 11.19
CA TYR A 27 -7.79 2.29 9.95
C TYR A 27 -6.91 3.25 9.13
N LEU A 28 -6.24 2.68 8.14
CA LEU A 28 -5.43 3.38 7.16
C LEU A 28 -5.93 3.01 5.77
N VAL A 29 -6.10 4.01 4.92
CA VAL A 29 -6.32 3.80 3.48
C VAL A 29 -4.97 3.86 2.79
N VAL A 30 -4.61 2.77 2.14
CA VAL A 30 -3.36 2.57 1.42
C VAL A 30 -3.67 2.59 -0.07
N ARG A 31 -3.00 3.47 -0.80
CA ARG A 31 -3.16 3.62 -2.25
C ARG A 31 -1.82 3.44 -2.93
N VAL A 32 -1.80 2.66 -3.99
CA VAL A 32 -0.66 2.55 -4.90
C VAL A 32 -1.21 2.64 -6.32
N GLY A 33 -0.77 3.62 -7.08
CA GLY A 33 -1.24 3.84 -8.45
C GLY A 33 -0.11 4.00 -9.44
N TYR A 34 -0.30 3.50 -10.65
CA TYR A 34 0.59 3.73 -11.79
C TYR A 34 -0.01 4.82 -12.69
N PRO A 35 0.59 6.03 -12.74
CA PRO A 35 -0.01 7.18 -13.42
C PRO A 35 -0.18 6.98 -14.93
N LEU A 36 0.66 6.16 -15.55
CA LEU A 36 0.75 6.03 -17.01
C LEU A 36 -0.45 5.31 -17.64
N ASN A 37 -1.07 4.36 -16.94
CA ASN A 37 -2.23 3.63 -17.43
C ASN A 37 -3.47 3.80 -16.53
N GLY A 38 -3.39 4.65 -15.51
CA GLY A 38 -4.49 4.91 -14.57
C GLY A 38 -4.82 3.75 -13.63
N THR A 39 -3.97 2.72 -13.54
CA THR A 39 -4.19 1.59 -12.65
C THR A 39 -3.95 2.01 -11.19
N GLU A 40 -4.87 1.68 -10.29
CA GLU A 40 -4.74 1.93 -8.86
C GLU A 40 -5.19 0.71 -8.05
N ALA A 41 -4.42 0.38 -7.02
CA ALA A 41 -4.78 -0.55 -5.97
C ALA A 41 -5.06 0.23 -4.69
N ILE A 42 -6.19 -0.06 -4.05
CA ILE A 42 -6.62 0.61 -2.81
C ILE A 42 -6.96 -0.48 -1.77
N ARG A 43 -6.40 -0.32 -0.56
CA ARG A 43 -6.69 -1.21 0.56
C ARG A 43 -6.92 -0.43 1.84
N MET A 44 -7.94 -0.86 2.59
CA MET A 44 -8.14 -0.41 3.96
C MET A 44 -7.50 -1.43 4.91
N VAL A 45 -6.61 -0.97 5.77
CA VAL A 45 -5.86 -1.82 6.70
C VAL A 45 -5.97 -1.27 8.11
N SER A 46 -6.03 -2.14 9.12
CA SER A 46 -6.01 -1.68 10.50
C SER A 46 -4.65 -1.06 10.82
N GLY A 47 -4.64 0.07 11.56
CA GLY A 47 -3.40 0.67 12.06
C GLY A 47 -2.58 -0.26 12.96
N ARG A 48 -3.19 -1.30 13.54
CA ARG A 48 -2.47 -2.34 14.29
C ARG A 48 -1.74 -3.32 13.36
N HIS A 49 -2.27 -3.57 12.17
CA HIS A 49 -1.64 -4.49 11.21
C HIS A 49 -0.29 -3.93 10.71
N VAL A 50 -0.16 -2.61 10.58
CA VAL A 50 1.10 -1.99 10.14
C VAL A 50 2.21 -2.00 11.20
N GLN A 51 1.89 -2.43 12.43
CA GLN A 51 2.87 -2.68 13.49
C GLN A 51 3.41 -4.11 13.45
N ASN A 52 2.88 -4.98 12.58
CA ASN A 52 3.33 -6.35 12.42
C ASN A 52 4.01 -6.51 11.04
N GLY A 53 5.31 -6.83 11.04
CA GLY A 53 6.09 -6.95 9.80
C GLY A 53 5.55 -7.97 8.80
N LEU A 54 5.06 -9.12 9.27
CA LEU A 54 4.49 -10.16 8.41
C LEU A 54 3.21 -9.66 7.72
N LEU A 55 2.35 -8.96 8.46
CA LEU A 55 1.12 -8.40 7.90
C LEU A 55 1.42 -7.28 6.89
N VAL A 56 2.49 -6.50 7.11
CA VAL A 56 2.94 -5.50 6.14
C VAL A 56 3.38 -6.18 4.83
N GLU A 57 4.13 -7.27 4.89
CA GLU A 57 4.54 -8.02 3.71
C GLU A 57 3.33 -8.55 2.92
N THR A 58 2.34 -9.11 3.60
CA THR A 58 1.08 -9.55 2.97
C THR A 58 0.35 -8.41 2.28
N ILE A 59 0.26 -7.22 2.91
CA ILE A 59 -0.36 -6.04 2.29
C ILE A 59 0.38 -5.65 1.00
N LEU A 60 1.71 -5.67 1.01
CA LEU A 60 2.51 -5.32 -0.17
C LEU A 60 2.33 -6.32 -1.31
N GLU A 61 2.27 -7.61 -1.00
CA GLU A 61 2.02 -8.68 -1.97
C GLU A 61 0.63 -8.55 -2.60
N ASP A 62 -0.41 -8.35 -1.79
CA ASP A 62 -1.77 -8.17 -2.27
C ASP A 62 -1.90 -6.98 -3.22
N MET A 63 -1.27 -5.85 -2.87
CA MET A 63 -1.28 -4.65 -3.70
C MET A 63 -0.55 -4.89 -5.04
N ARG A 64 0.59 -5.59 -5.03
CA ARG A 64 1.29 -5.98 -6.27
C ARG A 64 0.44 -6.88 -7.15
N ASN A 65 -0.21 -7.87 -6.55
CA ASN A 65 -1.09 -8.80 -7.27
C ASN A 65 -2.30 -8.08 -7.89
N GLU A 66 -2.88 -7.12 -7.18
CA GLU A 66 -3.98 -6.31 -7.70
C GLU A 66 -3.53 -5.44 -8.89
N LEU A 67 -2.39 -4.74 -8.76
CA LEU A 67 -1.84 -3.92 -9.85
C LEU A 67 -1.45 -4.75 -11.08
N ALA A 68 -1.01 -6.00 -10.89
CA ALA A 68 -0.64 -6.89 -11.98
C ALA A 68 -1.87 -7.43 -12.74
N ARG A 69 -3.05 -7.51 -12.09
CA ARG A 69 -4.29 -7.96 -12.75
C ARG A 69 -4.90 -6.92 -13.70
N VAL A 70 -4.52 -5.66 -13.54
CA VAL A 70 -5.11 -4.52 -14.26
C VAL A 70 -4.18 -4.00 -15.37
N GLN A 71 -2.93 -4.47 -15.43
CA GLN A 71 -1.95 -4.16 -16.48
C GLN A 71 -2.08 -5.06 -17.71
#